data_AF-A0A2Z3RY83-F1
#
_entry.id   AF-A0A2Z3RY83-F1
#
_cell.length_a   1.000
_cell.length_b   1.000
_cell.length_c   1.000
_cell.angle_alpha   90.00
_cell.angle_beta   90.00
_cell.angle_gamma   90.00
#
_symmetry.space_group_name_H-M   'P 1'
#
loop_
_entity.id
_entity.type
_entity.pdbx_description
1 polymer ?
#
loop_
_entity_poly.entity_id
_entity_poly.type
_entity_poly.pdbx_seq_one_letter_code
_entity_poly.pdbx_strand_id
1 'polypeptide(L)'
;MPTARQRHMITETEELSRALDAAATIWPSEKDKRAELLRHIIDEGVVAITSVADKKAQRRLSAISNVAGSMNGVWPANWREQLRDEWPE
;
A
#
# COMPACT_ATOMS: atom_id res chain seq x y z
N MET A 1 16.17 19.16 -21.53
CA MET A 1 16.47 18.89 -20.11
C MET A 1 16.39 17.38 -19.86
N PRO A 2 17.46 16.69 -19.49
CA PRO A 2 17.36 15.32 -18.98
C PRO A 2 16.68 15.40 -17.61
N THR A 3 15.48 14.85 -17.48
CA THR A 3 14.82 14.73 -16.17
C THR A 3 15.54 13.65 -15.36
N ALA A 4 15.82 13.92 -14.07
CA ALA A 4 16.40 12.94 -13.15
C ALA A 4 15.45 11.77 -12.80
N ARG A 5 14.26 11.72 -13.42
CA ARG A 5 13.24 10.70 -13.17
C ARG A 5 13.54 9.45 -14.01
N GLN A 6 13.40 8.29 -13.40
CA GLN A 6 13.56 7.01 -14.07
C GLN A 6 12.50 6.87 -15.18
N ARG A 7 12.94 6.39 -16.35
CA ARG A 7 12.05 6.06 -17.45
C ARG A 7 11.65 4.60 -17.35
N HIS A 8 10.35 4.34 -17.44
CA HIS A 8 9.80 2.99 -17.55
C HIS A 8 9.27 2.81 -18.97
N MET A 9 9.84 1.85 -19.70
CA MET A 9 9.32 1.45 -21.00
C MET A 9 8.22 0.42 -20.77
N ILE A 10 7.04 0.66 -21.32
CA ILE A 10 5.88 -0.22 -21.18
C ILE A 10 5.50 -0.67 -22.59
N THR A 11 5.48 -1.98 -22.78
CA THR A 11 4.95 -2.59 -24.00
C THR A 11 3.44 -2.71 -23.87
N GLU A 12 2.72 -2.26 -24.89
CA GLU A 12 1.26 -2.34 -24.90
C GLU A 12 0.81 -3.80 -25.06
N THR A 13 0.01 -4.27 -24.11
CA THR A 13 -0.67 -5.56 -24.17
C THR A 13 -2.09 -5.37 -24.70
N GLU A 14 -2.76 -6.46 -25.10
CA GLU A 14 -4.16 -6.37 -25.53
C GLU A 14 -5.09 -5.80 -24.45
N GLU A 15 -4.83 -6.13 -23.18
CA GLU A 15 -5.58 -5.57 -22.05
C GLU A 15 -5.34 -4.07 -21.92
N LEU A 16 -4.08 -3.63 -22.04
CA LEU A 16 -3.76 -2.20 -22.00
C LEU A 16 -4.38 -1.46 -23.19
N SER A 17 -4.43 -2.07 -24.37
CA SER A 17 -5.10 -1.48 -25.54
C SER A 17 -6.57 -1.22 -25.24
N ARG A 18 -7.29 -2.22 -24.72
CA ARG A 18 -8.71 -2.08 -24.36
C ARG A 18 -8.92 -1.00 -23.29
N ALA A 19 -8.02 -0.93 -22.30
CA ALA A 19 -8.08 0.09 -21.27
C ALA A 19 -7.86 1.50 -21.83
N LEU A 20 -6.93 1.66 -22.79
CA LEU A 20 -6.69 2.92 -23.48
C LEU A 20 -7.88 3.33 -24.36
N ASP A 21 -8.52 2.38 -25.03
CA ASP A 21 -9.71 2.66 -25.84
C ASP A 21 -10.90 3.10 -24.95
N ALA A 22 -11.07 2.46 -23.78
CA ALA A 22 -12.03 2.91 -22.78
C ALA A 22 -11.67 4.30 -22.23
N ALA A 23 -10.40 4.55 -21.92
CA ALA A 23 -9.92 5.85 -21.48
C ALA A 23 -10.20 6.95 -22.52
N ALA A 24 -10.06 6.67 -23.81
CA ALA A 24 -10.38 7.62 -24.88
C ALA A 24 -11.85 8.07 -24.88
N THR A 25 -12.76 7.24 -24.37
CA THR A 25 -14.18 7.62 -24.19
C THR A 25 -14.41 8.53 -22.99
N ILE A 26 -13.58 8.38 -21.94
CA ILE A 26 -13.64 9.18 -20.71
C ILE A 26 -12.96 10.53 -20.90
N TRP A 27 -11.85 10.57 -21.67
CA TRP A 27 -11.07 11.76 -21.99
C TRP A 27 -11.02 12.02 -23.51
N PRO A 28 -12.13 12.49 -24.13
CA PRO A 28 -12.22 12.63 -25.59
C PRO A 28 -11.23 13.63 -26.19
N SER A 29 -10.81 14.64 -25.42
CA SER A 29 -9.83 15.66 -25.84
C SER A 29 -8.45 15.06 -26.15
N GLU A 30 -8.18 13.86 -25.65
CA GLU A 30 -6.89 13.18 -25.76
C GLU A 30 -6.99 11.80 -26.40
N LYS A 31 -8.12 11.50 -27.05
CA LYS A 31 -8.40 10.20 -27.66
C LYS A 31 -7.29 9.68 -28.58
N ASP A 32 -6.60 10.57 -29.29
CA ASP A 32 -5.55 10.23 -30.26
C ASP A 32 -4.14 10.25 -29.62
N LYS A 33 -4.05 10.55 -28.31
CA LYS A 33 -2.81 10.67 -27.54
C LYS A 33 -2.67 9.53 -26.54
N ARG A 34 -2.30 8.34 -27.02
CA ARG A 34 -2.17 7.13 -26.18
C ARG A 34 -1.30 7.33 -24.93
N ALA A 35 -0.21 8.10 -25.04
CA ALA A 35 0.67 8.38 -23.91
C ALA A 35 -0.01 9.22 -22.80
N GLU A 36 -0.87 10.17 -23.17
CA GLU A 36 -1.62 10.99 -22.20
C GLU A 36 -2.76 10.18 -21.58
N LEU A 37 -3.46 9.35 -22.37
CA LEU A 37 -4.43 8.40 -21.82
C LEU A 37 -3.78 7.41 -20.84
N LEU A 38 -2.58 6.91 -21.16
CA LEU A 38 -1.81 6.06 -20.25
C LEU A 38 -1.43 6.82 -18.96
N ARG A 39 -1.07 8.10 -19.08
CA ARG A 39 -0.79 8.97 -17.93
C ARG A 39 -2.01 9.07 -17.01
N HIS A 40 -3.19 9.32 -17.58
CA HIS A 40 -4.46 9.37 -16.84
C HIS A 40 -4.77 8.05 -16.13
N ILE A 41 -4.64 6.92 -16.83
CA ILE A 41 -4.85 5.59 -16.23
C ILE A 41 -3.89 5.37 -15.06
N ILE A 42 -2.61 5.74 -15.21
CA ILE A 42 -1.62 5.60 -14.14
C ILE A 42 -1.98 6.49 -12.95
N ASP A 43 -2.38 7.74 -13.18
CA ASP A 43 -2.74 8.66 -12.09
C ASP A 43 -3.96 8.15 -11.30
N GLU A 44 -4.98 7.61 -11.97
CA GLU A 44 -6.10 6.92 -11.30
C GLU A 44 -5.62 5.65 -10.56
N GLY A 45 -4.73 4.87 -11.18
CA GLY A 45 -4.12 3.69 -10.56
C GLY A 45 -3.32 4.01 -9.29
N VAL A 46 -2.63 5.16 -9.25
CA VAL A 46 -1.90 5.64 -8.06
C VAL A 46 -2.86 5.91 -6.91
N VAL A 47 -4.00 6.55 -7.16
CA VAL A 47 -5.03 6.79 -6.15
C VAL A 47 -5.59 5.47 -5.62
N ALA A 48 -5.88 4.52 -6.51
CA ALA A 48 -6.39 3.21 -6.12
C ALA A 48 -5.39 2.41 -5.26
N ILE A 49 -4.13 2.33 -5.66
CA ILE A 49 -3.12 1.51 -4.97
C ILE A 49 -2.71 2.12 -3.62
N THR A 50 -2.63 3.45 -3.52
CA THR A 50 -2.33 4.14 -2.26
C THR A 50 -3.46 3.92 -1.24
N SER A 51 -4.73 4.01 -1.67
CA SER A 51 -5.88 3.69 -0.82
C SER A 51 -5.84 2.26 -0.28
N VAL A 52 -5.45 1.28 -1.11
CA VAL A 52 -5.29 -0.12 -0.68
C VAL A 52 -4.14 -0.26 0.34
N ALA A 53 -3.01 0.39 0.08
CA ALA A 53 -1.86 0.37 0.98
C ALA A 53 -2.20 0.96 2.36
N ASP A 54 -2.89 2.10 2.38
CA ASP A 54 -3.32 2.77 3.62
C ASP A 54 -4.29 1.91 4.40
N LYS A 55 -5.27 1.29 3.74
CA LYS A 55 -6.21 0.35 4.39
C LYS A 55 -5.47 -0.84 5.00
N LYS A 56 -4.45 -1.37 4.33
CA LYS A 56 -3.63 -2.47 4.85
C LYS A 56 -2.82 -2.02 6.07
N ALA A 57 -2.22 -0.83 6.01
CA ALA A 57 -1.49 -0.24 7.14
C ALA A 57 -2.41 -0.03 8.35
N GLN A 58 -3.60 0.53 8.12
CA GLN A 58 -4.58 0.79 9.17
C GLN A 58 -5.07 -0.50 9.82
N ARG A 59 -5.40 -1.54 9.02
CA ARG A 59 -5.79 -2.86 9.56
C ARG A 59 -4.72 -3.44 10.48
N ARG A 60 -3.45 -3.33 10.08
CA ARG A 60 -2.32 -3.78 10.91
C ARG A 60 -2.22 -2.97 12.20
N LEU A 61 -2.31 -1.64 12.13
CA LEU A 61 -2.26 -0.78 13.30
C LEU A 61 -3.42 -1.08 14.27
N SER A 62 -4.65 -1.26 13.77
CA SER A 62 -5.79 -1.64 14.59
C SER A 62 -5.59 -3.01 15.25
N ALA A 63 -5.05 -4.01 14.55
CA ALA A 63 -4.74 -5.30 15.14
C ALA A 63 -3.71 -5.19 16.27
N ILE A 64 -2.63 -4.41 16.06
CA ILE A 64 -1.63 -4.14 17.10
C ILE A 64 -2.28 -3.42 18.28
N SER A 65 -3.06 -2.37 18.05
CA SER A 65 -3.72 -1.60 19.11
C SER A 65 -4.70 -2.44 19.92
N ASN A 66 -5.41 -3.39 19.30
CA ASN A 66 -6.35 -4.27 20.00
C ASN A 66 -5.63 -5.27 20.93
N VAL A 67 -4.43 -5.71 20.56
CA VAL A 67 -3.63 -6.64 21.37
C VAL A 67 -2.73 -5.90 22.36
N ALA A 68 -2.32 -4.67 22.04
CA ALA A 68 -1.48 -3.85 22.90
C ALA A 68 -2.18 -3.60 24.24
N GLY A 69 -1.54 -4.04 25.33
CA GLY A 69 -2.07 -3.89 26.67
C GLY A 69 -3.15 -4.90 27.08
N SER A 70 -3.57 -5.81 26.20
CA SER A 70 -4.54 -6.87 26.55
C SER A 70 -4.01 -7.86 27.60
N MET A 71 -2.68 -7.92 27.77
CA MET A 71 -2.00 -8.75 28.77
C MET A 71 -1.34 -7.91 29.87
N ASN A 72 -1.65 -6.61 29.98
CA ASN A 72 -1.18 -5.81 31.11
C ASN A 72 -1.75 -6.35 32.41
N GLY A 73 -0.89 -6.53 33.42
CA GLY A 73 -1.30 -7.08 34.73
C GLY A 73 -1.43 -8.62 34.77
N VAL A 74 -1.16 -9.33 33.67
CA VAL A 74 -1.09 -10.81 33.68
C VAL A 74 0.07 -11.28 34.56
N TRP A 75 1.17 -10.54 34.58
CA TRP A 75 2.30 -10.82 35.45
C TRP A 75 2.21 -9.99 36.73
N PRO A 76 2.29 -10.63 37.92
CA PRO A 76 2.39 -9.93 39.21
C PRO A 76 3.57 -8.96 39.22
N ALA A 77 3.52 -7.88 40.01
CA ALA A 77 4.60 -6.88 40.05
C ALA A 77 5.99 -7.48 40.36
N ASN A 78 6.02 -8.55 41.16
CA ASN A 78 7.20 -9.28 41.61
C ASN A 78 7.51 -10.56 40.82
N TRP A 79 6.86 -10.78 39.66
CA TRP A 79 7.01 -12.01 38.87
C TRP A 79 8.47 -12.33 38.52
N ARG A 80 9.26 -11.28 38.27
CA ARG A 80 10.66 -11.41 37.86
C ARG A 80 11.55 -11.84 39.01
N GLU A 81 11.25 -11.43 40.24
CA GLU A 81 11.97 -11.90 41.43
C GLU A 81 11.61 -13.36 41.71
N GLN A 82 10.31 -13.70 41.68
CA GLN A 82 9.85 -15.09 41.88
C GLN A 82 10.51 -16.07 40.90
N LEU A 83 10.60 -15.69 39.63
CA LEU A 83 11.19 -16.53 38.59
C LEU A 83 12.73 -16.66 38.72
N ARG A 84 13.40 -15.70 39.37
CA ARG A 84 14.84 -15.76 39.65
C ARG A 84 15.13 -16.64 40.87
N ASP A 85 14.27 -16.63 41.88
CA ASP A 85 14.41 -17.46 43.08
C ASP A 85 14.20 -18.96 42.79
N GLU A 86 13.55 -19.30 41.67
CA GLU A 86 13.33 -20.68 41.23
C GLU A 86 14.56 -21.33 40.56
N TRP A 87 15.58 -20.56 40.17
CA TRP A 87 16.80 -21.12 39.58
C TRP A 87 17.85 -21.40 40.66
N PRO A 88 18.39 -22.64 40.77
CA PRO A 88 19.57 -22.89 41.59
C PRO A 88 20.81 -22.19 40.99
N GLU A 89 21.78 -21.83 41.85
CA GLU A 89 23.05 -21.18 41.46
C GLU A 89 23.80 -21.88 40.32
#